data_AF-A0A7W0AMU3-F1
#
_entry.id   AF-A0A7W0AMU3-F1
#
_cell.length_a   1.000
_cell.length_b   1.000
_cell.length_c   1.000
_cell.angle_alpha   90.00
_cell.angle_beta   90.00
_cell.angle_gamma   90.00
#
_symmetry.space_group_name_H-M   'P 1'
#
loop_
_entity.id
_entity.type
_entity.pdbx_description
1 polymer ?
#
loop_
_entity_poly.entity_id
_entity_poly.type
_entity_poly.pdbx_seq_one_letter_code
_entity_poly.pdbx_strand_id
1 'polypeptide(L)'
;MPHSARAAPRVRRWFVAELAMGRRRWPVPYLASVGALAEWLAIEPGHLDWLADVRGLERTVGQQKLRNYRYVWLDRAGGPPRLTERPKARLKAIQRTLLHDLLDWIPAHGAAHGFTRGRSVRSHAAAHTRGSTW
;
A
#
# COMPACT_ATOMS: atom_id res chain seq x y z
N MET A 1 -33.92 1.35 -35.50
CA MET A 1 -34.36 0.63 -34.28
C MET A 1 -33.62 1.21 -33.08
N PRO A 2 -34.25 2.01 -32.21
CA PRO A 2 -33.55 2.59 -31.06
C PRO A 2 -33.40 1.53 -29.96
N HIS A 3 -32.18 1.39 -29.44
CA HIS A 3 -31.87 0.51 -28.32
C HIS A 3 -32.50 1.09 -27.04
N SER A 4 -33.47 0.39 -26.44
CA SER A 4 -34.09 0.79 -25.18
C SER A 4 -33.01 0.93 -24.10
N ALA A 5 -32.83 2.14 -23.58
CA ALA A 5 -31.94 2.39 -22.45
C ALA A 5 -32.45 1.61 -21.23
N ARG A 6 -31.71 0.59 -20.81
CA ARG A 6 -32.05 -0.24 -19.64
C ARG A 6 -32.04 0.65 -18.40
N ALA A 7 -33.15 0.69 -17.67
CA ALA A 7 -33.25 1.47 -16.42
C ALA A 7 -32.14 1.05 -15.44
N ALA A 8 -31.46 2.03 -14.84
CA ALA A 8 -30.40 1.78 -13.89
C ALA A 8 -30.94 0.97 -12.70
N PRO A 9 -30.25 -0.11 -12.27
CA PRO A 9 -30.72 -0.95 -11.18
C PRO A 9 -30.85 -0.15 -9.88
N ARG A 10 -31.98 -0.34 -9.18
CA ARG A 10 -32.24 0.27 -7.87
C ARG A 10 -31.79 -0.67 -6.76
N VAL A 11 -30.75 -0.28 -6.02
CA VAL A 11 -30.32 -1.03 -4.84
C VAL A 11 -31.43 -1.01 -3.79
N ARG A 12 -31.89 -2.20 -3.37
CA ARG A 12 -32.94 -2.37 -2.35
C ARG A 12 -32.37 -2.55 -0.94
N ARG A 13 -31.21 -3.21 -0.84
CA ARG A 13 -30.55 -3.52 0.43
C ARG A 13 -29.06 -3.70 0.20
N TRP A 14 -28.27 -3.17 1.12
CA TRP A 14 -26.86 -3.49 1.25
C TRP A 14 -26.72 -4.60 2.27
N PHE A 15 -26.07 -5.69 1.88
CA PHE A 15 -25.64 -6.72 2.83
C PHE A 15 -24.18 -6.41 3.16
N VAL A 16 -23.95 -5.95 4.39
CA VAL A 16 -22.60 -5.80 4.92
C VAL A 16 -22.23 -7.15 5.50
N ALA A 17 -21.36 -7.89 4.82
CA ALA A 17 -20.76 -9.08 5.41
C ALA A 17 -19.88 -8.65 6.57
N GLU A 18 -19.94 -9.37 7.70
CA GLU A 18 -18.96 -9.18 8.77
C GLU A 18 -17.57 -9.49 8.20
N LEU A 19 -16.69 -8.49 8.28
CA LEU A 19 -15.30 -8.68 7.90
C LEU A 19 -14.61 -9.49 9.01
N ALA A 20 -13.92 -10.55 8.61
CA ALA A 20 -13.16 -11.39 9.51
C ALA A 20 -11.77 -11.63 8.91
N MET A 21 -10.73 -11.62 9.74
CA MET A 21 -9.42 -12.08 9.30
C MET A 21 -9.36 -13.61 9.30
N GLY A 22 -8.71 -14.15 8.28
CA GLY A 22 -8.39 -15.57 8.22
C GLY A 22 -7.35 -15.98 9.25
N ARG A 23 -6.96 -17.26 9.20
CA ARG A 23 -5.96 -17.84 10.11
C ARG A 23 -4.66 -17.04 10.07
N ARG A 24 -4.24 -16.50 11.22
CA ARG A 24 -2.97 -15.78 11.40
C ARG A 24 -1.81 -16.78 11.45
N ARG A 25 -1.02 -16.83 10.37
CA ARG A 25 0.19 -17.66 10.28
C ARG A 25 1.40 -17.03 10.97
N TRP A 26 1.36 -15.72 11.15
CA TRP A 26 2.43 -14.87 11.69
C TRP A 26 1.90 -14.06 12.87
N PRO A 27 2.78 -13.54 13.75
CA PRO A 27 2.39 -12.76 14.92
C PRO A 27 1.98 -11.33 14.54
N VAL A 28 0.88 -11.21 13.78
CA VAL A 28 0.35 -9.94 13.29
C VAL A 28 -0.86 -9.48 14.12
N PRO A 29 -1.06 -8.16 14.28
CA PRO A 29 -2.22 -7.59 14.98
C PRO A 29 -3.53 -8.05 14.36
N TYR A 30 -4.59 -8.12 15.17
CA TYR A 30 -5.91 -8.52 14.68
C TYR A 30 -6.67 -7.32 14.09
N LEU A 31 -6.66 -7.17 12.76
CA LEU A 31 -7.21 -6.01 12.04
C LEU A 31 -8.40 -6.41 11.15
N ALA A 32 -9.50 -6.89 11.76
CA ALA A 32 -10.64 -7.43 11.02
C ALA A 32 -11.58 -6.40 10.39
N SER A 33 -11.38 -5.10 10.62
CA SER A 33 -12.21 -4.05 10.03
C SER A 33 -11.42 -2.77 9.83
N VAL A 34 -11.98 -1.85 9.03
CA VAL A 34 -11.43 -0.49 8.88
C VAL A 34 -11.38 0.23 10.22
N GLY A 35 -12.38 0.02 11.09
CA GLY A 35 -12.40 0.57 12.45
C GLY A 35 -11.27 0.02 13.31
N ALA A 36 -11.05 -1.31 13.28
CA ALA A 36 -9.94 -1.94 14.01
C ALA A 36 -8.56 -1.45 13.52
N LEU A 37 -8.41 -1.21 12.21
CA LEU A 37 -7.21 -0.61 11.64
C LEU A 37 -7.01 0.84 12.11
N ALA A 38 -8.07 1.64 12.13
CA ALA A 38 -8.03 3.03 12.59
C ALA A 38 -7.67 3.13 14.08
N GLU A 39 -8.31 2.31 14.92
CA GLU A 39 -8.02 2.19 16.35
C GLU A 39 -6.57 1.77 16.60
N TRP A 40 -6.10 0.73 15.92
CA TRP A 40 -4.73 0.25 16.06
C TRP A 40 -3.68 1.29 15.63
N LEU A 41 -3.98 2.08 14.60
CA LEU A 41 -3.14 3.21 14.17
C LEU A 41 -3.31 4.48 15.03
N ALA A 42 -4.21 4.46 16.03
CA ALA A 42 -4.58 5.61 16.84
C ALA A 42 -4.99 6.84 16.01
N ILE A 43 -5.79 6.63 14.96
CA ILE A 43 -6.32 7.69 14.11
C ILE A 43 -7.84 7.55 13.92
N GLU A 44 -8.50 8.67 13.72
CA GLU A 44 -9.92 8.67 13.33
C GLU A 44 -10.15 7.97 11.98
N PRO A 45 -11.28 7.26 11.79
CA PRO A 45 -11.61 6.61 10.52
C PRO A 45 -11.57 7.56 9.31
N GLY A 46 -12.08 8.78 9.46
CA GLY A 46 -12.03 9.78 8.38
C GLY A 46 -10.60 10.23 8.02
N HIS A 47 -9.66 10.17 8.98
CA HIS A 47 -8.25 10.39 8.68
C HIS A 47 -7.62 9.20 7.96
N LEU A 48 -8.03 7.97 8.28
CA LEU A 48 -7.61 6.78 7.56
C LEU A 48 -8.09 6.84 6.10
N ASP A 49 -9.37 7.18 5.87
CA ASP A 49 -9.92 7.36 4.52
C ASP A 49 -9.16 8.41 3.72
N TRP A 50 -8.80 9.51 4.37
CA TRP A 50 -7.99 10.56 3.78
C TRP A 50 -6.58 10.07 3.40
N LEU A 51 -5.89 9.38 4.30
CA LEU A 51 -4.54 8.87 4.07
C LEU A 51 -4.50 7.75 3.01
N ALA A 52 -5.56 6.95 2.92
CA ALA A 52 -5.75 5.90 1.93
C ALA A 52 -6.24 6.43 0.57
N ASP A 53 -6.48 7.73 0.45
CA ASP A 53 -7.01 8.39 -0.75
C ASP A 53 -8.29 7.73 -1.33
N VAL A 54 -9.23 7.33 -0.46
CA VAL A 54 -10.47 6.64 -0.88
C VAL A 54 -11.27 7.45 -1.91
N ARG A 55 -11.13 8.79 -1.90
CA ARG A 55 -11.81 9.71 -2.81
C ARG A 55 -11.02 10.00 -4.10
N GLY A 56 -9.82 9.46 -4.27
CA GLY A 56 -9.00 9.66 -5.47
C GLY A 56 -8.57 11.11 -5.68
N LEU A 57 -8.30 11.83 -4.60
CA LEU A 57 -7.91 13.23 -4.60
C LEU A 57 -6.48 13.43 -5.11
N GLU A 58 -5.54 12.49 -4.88
CA GLU A 58 -4.14 12.64 -5.31
C GLU A 58 -4.03 12.98 -6.81
N ARG A 59 -4.87 12.34 -7.64
CA ARG A 59 -4.90 12.52 -9.10
C ARG A 59 -5.68 13.75 -9.56
N THR A 60 -6.61 14.26 -8.75
CA THR A 60 -7.62 15.24 -9.22
C THR A 60 -7.43 16.64 -8.67
N VAL A 61 -6.96 16.80 -7.43
CA VAL A 61 -6.87 18.13 -6.81
C VAL A 61 -5.56 18.81 -7.16
N GLY A 62 -5.61 20.01 -7.74
CA GLY A 62 -4.39 20.80 -8.04
C GLY A 62 -3.69 21.33 -6.79
N GLN A 63 -4.42 21.50 -5.69
CA GLN A 63 -3.88 22.05 -4.45
C GLN A 63 -3.07 21.00 -3.68
N GLN A 64 -1.74 21.16 -3.66
CA GLN A 64 -0.84 20.23 -2.97
C GLN A 64 -1.16 20.06 -1.47
N LYS A 65 -1.77 21.05 -0.81
CA LYS A 65 -2.19 20.94 0.61
C LYS A 65 -3.18 19.79 0.85
N LEU A 66 -4.05 19.55 -0.13
CA LEU A 66 -5.07 18.50 -0.12
C LEU A 66 -4.57 17.14 -0.64
N ARG A 67 -3.26 16.99 -0.84
CA ARG A 67 -2.61 15.73 -1.21
C ARG A 67 -1.85 15.15 -0.02
N ASN A 68 -1.61 13.85 -0.01
CA ASN A 68 -0.77 13.12 0.93
C ASN A 68 0.66 12.97 0.40
N TYR A 69 0.86 13.15 -0.91
CA TYR A 69 2.16 13.10 -1.56
C TYR A 69 2.63 14.47 -2.08
N ARG A 70 3.95 14.60 -2.21
CA ARG A 70 4.62 15.65 -2.98
C ARG A 70 5.26 15.01 -4.20
N TYR A 71 4.87 15.47 -5.37
CA TYR A 71 5.35 14.99 -6.66
C TYR A 71 6.56 15.82 -7.08
N VAL A 72 7.70 15.17 -7.31
CA VAL A 72 8.95 15.81 -7.70
C VAL A 72 9.54 15.06 -8.88
N TRP A 73 9.80 15.76 -9.98
CA TRP A 73 10.60 15.22 -11.09
C TRP A 73 12.07 15.33 -10.73
N LEU A 74 12.79 14.21 -10.84
CA LEU A 74 14.22 14.15 -10.61
C LEU A 74 14.90 13.69 -11.89
N ASP A 75 15.96 14.41 -12.28
CA ASP A 75 16.78 14.00 -13.41
C ASP A 75 17.44 12.66 -13.14
N ARG A 76 17.61 11.87 -14.20
CA ARG A 76 18.20 10.54 -14.14
C ARG A 76 19.32 10.44 -15.15
N ALA A 77 20.50 10.02 -14.69
CA ALA A 77 21.61 9.74 -15.59
C ALA A 77 21.21 8.65 -16.60
N GLY A 78 21.41 8.94 -17.89
CA GLY A 78 21.17 8.00 -18.98
C GLY A 78 19.71 7.67 -19.25
N GLY A 79 18.75 8.48 -18.81
CA GLY A 79 17.34 8.22 -19.09
C GLY A 79 16.41 9.40 -18.82
N PRO A 80 15.11 9.26 -19.13
CA PRO A 80 14.13 10.31 -18.86
C PRO A 80 14.02 10.61 -17.35
N PRO A 81 13.61 11.84 -16.99
CA PRO A 81 13.35 12.21 -15.61
C PRO A 81 12.40 11.21 -14.92
N ARG A 82 12.67 10.93 -13.65
CA ARG A 82 11.86 10.04 -12.82
C ARG A 82 10.95 10.86 -11.92
N LEU A 83 9.65 10.59 -12.01
CA LEU A 83 8.70 11.08 -11.02
C LEU A 83 8.96 10.38 -9.67
N THR A 84 9.11 11.18 -8.62
CA THR A 84 9.22 10.69 -7.25
C THR A 84 8.03 11.18 -6.44
N GLU A 85 7.25 10.24 -5.92
CA GLU A 85 6.13 10.50 -5.02
C GLU A 85 6.62 10.47 -3.58
N ARG A 86 6.83 11.64 -2.99
CA ARG A 86 7.34 11.76 -1.62
C ARG A 86 6.15 11.86 -0.66
N PRO A 87 5.84 10.82 0.14
CA PRO A 87 4.78 10.92 1.13
C PRO A 87 5.06 12.06 2.12
N LYS A 88 4.01 12.72 2.60
CA LYS A 88 4.12 13.72 3.67
C LYS A 88 4.43 13.04 5.02
N ALA A 89 4.90 13.82 5.98
CA ALA A 89 5.39 13.31 7.26
C ALA A 89 4.39 12.38 7.99
N ARG A 90 3.12 12.76 8.03
CA ARG A 90 2.06 11.95 8.66
C ARG A 90 1.89 10.59 8.00
N LEU A 91 1.76 10.55 6.67
CA LEU A 91 1.66 9.29 5.93
C LEU A 91 2.91 8.43 6.10
N LYS A 92 4.09 9.04 6.08
CA LYS A 92 5.36 8.35 6.36
C LYS A 92 5.43 7.70 7.74
N ALA A 93 4.85 8.33 8.76
CA ALA A 93 4.82 7.77 10.10
C ALA A 93 3.95 6.51 10.14
N ILE A 94 2.73 6.60 9.61
CA ILE A 94 1.79 5.47 9.52
C ILE A 94 2.38 4.32 8.69
N GLN A 95 3.01 4.61 7.54
CA GLN A 95 3.68 3.59 6.73
C GLN A 95 4.82 2.89 7.47
N ARG A 96 5.52 3.58 8.38
CA ARG A 96 6.57 2.96 9.23
C ARG A 96 5.98 2.07 10.31
N THR A 97 4.90 2.49 10.96
CA THR A 97 4.16 1.65 11.92
C THR A 97 3.68 0.37 11.22
N LEU A 98 3.07 0.50 10.03
CA LEU A 98 2.67 -0.66 9.23
C LEU A 98 3.86 -1.56 8.85
N LEU A 99 5.00 -0.97 8.48
CA LEU A 99 6.19 -1.74 8.17
C LEU A 99 6.67 -2.55 9.37
N HIS A 100 6.91 -1.90 10.51
CA HIS A 100 7.56 -2.52 11.67
C HIS A 100 6.65 -3.42 12.49
N ASP A 101 5.38 -3.06 12.63
CA ASP A 101 4.49 -3.74 13.56
C ASP A 101 3.60 -4.77 12.85
N LEU A 102 3.61 -4.81 11.51
CA LEU A 102 2.82 -5.74 10.72
C LEU A 102 3.65 -6.45 9.64
N LEU A 103 4.31 -5.71 8.73
CA LEU A 103 4.94 -6.31 7.55
C LEU A 103 6.26 -7.03 7.85
N ASP A 104 7.06 -6.52 8.79
CA ASP A 104 8.35 -7.13 9.19
C ASP A 104 8.17 -8.53 9.78
N TRP A 105 6.98 -8.87 10.28
CA TRP A 105 6.63 -10.19 10.81
C TRP A 105 6.31 -11.23 9.73
N ILE A 106 6.13 -10.80 8.48
CA ILE A 106 5.79 -11.66 7.35
C ILE A 106 7.08 -11.92 6.55
N PRO A 107 7.62 -13.15 6.55
CA PRO A 107 8.88 -13.44 5.89
C PRO A 107 8.76 -13.27 4.38
N ALA A 108 9.70 -12.52 3.79
CA ALA A 108 9.86 -12.45 2.35
C ALA A 108 10.29 -13.81 1.78
N HIS A 109 10.01 -14.02 0.50
CA HIS A 109 10.41 -15.25 -0.20
C HIS A 109 11.93 -15.49 -0.13
N GLY A 110 12.36 -16.76 -0.16
CA GLY A 110 13.79 -17.13 -0.10
C GLY A 110 14.65 -16.47 -1.19
N ALA A 111 14.08 -16.29 -2.38
CA ALA A 111 14.73 -15.63 -3.52
C ALA A 111 14.68 -14.08 -3.50
N ALA A 112 14.00 -13.45 -2.53
CA ALA A 112 13.92 -11.99 -2.46
C ALA A 112 15.16 -11.41 -1.77
N HIS A 113 15.92 -10.55 -2.44
CA HIS A 113 17.10 -9.90 -1.85
C HIS A 113 16.95 -8.38 -1.69
N GLY A 114 16.10 -7.74 -2.47
CA GLY A 114 15.81 -6.32 -2.34
C GLY A 114 15.08 -6.03 -1.03
N PHE A 115 15.46 -4.93 -0.35
CA PHE A 115 14.81 -4.43 0.86
C PHE A 115 14.61 -5.48 1.97
N THR A 116 15.40 -6.55 1.96
CA THR A 116 15.29 -7.66 2.91
C THR A 116 16.43 -7.58 3.91
N ARG A 117 16.13 -7.62 5.21
CA ARG A 117 17.13 -7.56 6.28
C ARG A 117 18.18 -8.65 6.10
N GLY A 118 19.46 -8.29 6.20
CA GLY A 118 20.58 -9.23 6.06
C GLY A 118 20.88 -9.68 4.62
N ARG A 119 20.11 -9.23 3.62
CA ARG A 119 20.37 -9.48 2.19
C ARG A 119 20.78 -8.20 1.49
N SER A 120 21.45 -8.37 0.35
CA SER A 120 21.98 -7.27 -0.47
C SER A 120 22.10 -7.69 -1.94
N VAL A 121 22.37 -6.70 -2.80
CA VAL A 121 22.69 -6.93 -4.22
C VAL A 121 23.83 -7.96 -4.37
N ARG A 122 24.82 -7.92 -3.48
CA ARG A 122 25.92 -8.91 -3.47
C ARG A 122 25.43 -10.33 -3.20
N SER A 123 24.55 -10.52 -2.21
CA SER A 123 23.99 -11.86 -1.90
C SER A 123 23.13 -12.40 -3.04
N HIS A 124 22.48 -11.52 -3.82
CA HIS A 124 21.73 -11.91 -5.00
C HIS A 124 22.68 -12.34 -6.13
N ALA A 125 23.67 -11.50 -6.46
CA ALA A 125 24.65 -11.80 -7.51
C ALA A 125 25.43 -13.10 -7.23
N ALA A 126 25.76 -13.38 -5.96
CA ALA A 126 26.46 -14.60 -5.57
C ALA A 126 25.69 -15.89 -5.93
N ALA A 127 24.35 -15.84 -5.96
CA ALA A 127 23.53 -16.98 -6.39
C ALA A 127 23.65 -17.26 -7.89
N HIS A 128 24.12 -16.30 -8.69
CA HIS A 128 24.30 -16.43 -10.14
C HIS A 128 25.74 -16.78 -10.54
N THR A 129 26.71 -16.57 -9.66
CA THR A 129 28.13 -16.85 -9.95
C THR A 129 28.60 -18.22 -9.44
N ARG A 130 27.90 -18.79 -8.47
CA ARG A 130 28.10 -20.18 -8.05
C ARG A 130 27.34 -21.06 -9.03
N GLY A 131 28.07 -21.79 -9.87
CA GLY A 131 27.51 -22.57 -10.99
C GLY A 131 26.21 -23.29 -10.62
N SER A 132 25.15 -22.92 -11.33
CA SER A 132 23.84 -23.56 -11.27
C SER A 132 23.98 -25.06 -11.52
N THR A 133 23.83 -25.86 -10.48
CA THR A 133 23.36 -27.25 -10.63
C THR A 133 21.99 -27.25 -9.98
N TRP A 134 20.95 -27.28 -10.82
CA TRP A 134 19.58 -27.55 -10.41
C TRP A 134 19.42 -29.04 -10.13
#